data_AF-A0A917C6A1-F1
#
_entry.id   AF-A0A917C6A1-F1
#
_cell.length_a   1.000
_cell.length_b   1.000
_cell.length_c   1.000
_cell.angle_alpha   90.00
_cell.angle_beta   90.00
_cell.angle_gamma   90.00
#
_symmetry.space_group_name_H-M   'P 1'
#
loop_
_entity.id
_entity.type
_entity.pdbx_description
1 polymer ?
#
loop_
_entity_poly.entity_id
_entity_poly.type
_entity_poly.pdbx_seq_one_letter_code
_entity_poly.pdbx_strand_id
1 'polypeptide(L)' 'MQRCSIDLGSRDVTEGLFYPEEGSIRKEDATPALIRHISEQGLEHYAKWLLQLEQDDAECIRYPRFKISDDKSGIYIRL' A
#
# COMPACT_ATOMS: atom_id res chain seq x y z
N MET A 1 22.35 -10.26 9.53
CA MET A 1 21.50 -10.49 8.33
C MET A 1 20.25 -11.21 8.78
N GLN A 2 19.19 -10.47 9.08
CA GLN A 2 17.89 -11.04 9.43
C GLN A 2 17.15 -11.33 8.12
N ARG A 3 16.90 -12.61 7.85
CA ARG A 3 16.05 -13.05 6.74
C ARG A 3 14.60 -12.80 7.15
N CYS A 4 13.88 -11.99 6.39
CA CYS A 4 12.42 -11.91 6.50
C CYS A 4 11.85 -13.18 5.89
N SER A 5 11.33 -14.08 6.73
CA SER A 5 10.45 -15.17 6.29
C SER A 5 9.16 -14.58 5.76
N ILE A 6 8.78 -14.95 4.55
CA ILE A 6 7.46 -14.65 3.99
C ILE A 6 6.64 -15.92 4.20
N ASP A 7 5.61 -15.82 5.04
CA ASP A 7 4.63 -16.88 5.26
C ASP A 7 3.74 -16.98 4.00
N LEU A 8 3.68 -18.18 3.41
CA LEU A 8 3.04 -18.43 2.12
C LEU A 8 1.52 -18.52 2.27
N GLY A 9 0.83 -17.47 1.82
CA GLY A 9 -0.63 -17.41 1.70
C GLY A 9 -1.07 -16.49 0.55
N SER A 10 -0.58 -16.76 -0.66
CA SER A 10 -0.97 -16.17 -1.97
C SER A 10 -1.50 -14.73 -1.93
N ARG A 11 -0.64 -13.77 -1.56
CA ARG A 11 -0.87 -12.33 -1.66
C ARG A 11 0.48 -11.67 -1.95
N ASP A 12 0.81 -11.56 -3.23
CA ASP A 12 2.07 -10.95 -3.66
C ASP A 12 1.82 -9.45 -3.87
N VAL A 13 2.09 -8.65 -2.83
CA VAL A 13 2.08 -7.18 -2.89
C VAL A 13 3.39 -6.62 -2.33
N THR A 14 3.89 -5.55 -2.92
CA THR A 14 5.04 -4.80 -2.38
C THR A 14 4.61 -3.85 -1.28
N GLU A 15 5.56 -3.45 -0.43
CA GLU A 15 5.27 -2.53 0.68
C GLU A 15 4.69 -1.19 0.23
N GLY A 16 5.08 -0.70 -0.96
CA GLY A 16 4.58 0.56 -1.52
C GLY A 16 3.09 0.54 -1.89
N LEU A 17 2.42 -0.61 -1.80
CA LEU A 17 1.00 -0.78 -2.10
C LEU A 17 0.13 -0.75 -0.83
N PHE A 18 0.72 -0.70 0.37
CA PHE A 18 -0.06 -0.59 1.60
C PHE A 18 -0.68 0.79 1.76
N TYR A 19 -1.82 0.83 2.48
CA TYR A 19 -2.53 2.06 2.76
C TYR A 19 -1.63 3.05 3.53
N PRO A 20 -1.46 4.28 3.03
CA PRO A 20 -0.62 5.28 3.68
C PRO A 20 -1.32 5.88 4.89
N GLU A 21 -0.63 5.85 6.03
CA GLU A 21 -1.16 6.33 7.30
C GLU A 21 -0.59 7.71 7.64
N GLU A 22 -1.46 8.63 8.07
CA GLU A 22 -1.04 9.97 8.46
C GLU A 22 -0.26 9.94 9.78
N GLY A 23 0.97 10.46 9.76
CA GLY A 23 1.82 10.52 10.95
C GLY A 23 2.47 9.18 11.33
N SER A 24 2.85 9.04 12.61
CA SER A 24 3.63 7.89 13.10
C SER A 24 2.80 6.78 13.75
N ILE A 25 1.48 6.93 13.82
CA ILE A 25 0.60 6.03 14.56
C ILE A 25 -0.18 5.19 13.57
N ARG A 26 0.04 3.88 13.58
CA ARG A 26 -0.79 2.94 12.82
C ARG A 26 -2.18 2.86 13.44
N LYS A 27 -3.20 3.37 12.75
CA LYS A 27 -4.61 3.44 13.17
C LYS A 27 -5.42 2.22 12.73
N GLU A 28 -5.05 1.55 11.64
CA GLU A 28 -5.70 0.33 11.14
C GLU A 28 -4.65 -0.69 10.69
N ASP A 29 -4.97 -1.98 10.73
CA ASP A 29 -4.16 -2.98 10.04
C ASP A 29 -4.17 -2.67 8.53
N ALA A 30 -2.99 -2.35 7.97
CA ALA A 30 -2.84 -1.89 6.59
C ALA A 30 -3.39 -2.88 5.54
N THR A 31 -3.41 -4.18 5.88
CA THR A 31 -3.87 -5.25 4.98
C THR A 31 -5.39 -5.28 4.80
N PRO A 32 -6.23 -5.32 5.86
CA PRO A 32 -7.68 -5.15 5.72
C PRO A 32 -8.10 -3.88 4.96
N ALA A 33 -7.47 -2.74 5.24
CA ALA A 33 -7.76 -1.48 4.56
C ALA A 33 -7.48 -1.60 3.05
N LEU A 34 -6.30 -2.11 2.69
CA LEU A 34 -5.92 -2.39 1.30
C LEU A 34 -6.96 -3.29 0.59
N ILE A 35 -7.31 -4.42 1.20
CA ILE A 35 -8.27 -5.36 0.60
C ILE A 35 -9.64 -4.72 0.43
N ARG A 36 -10.13 -3.97 1.43
CA ARG A 36 -11.40 -3.23 1.36
C ARG A 36 -11.42 -2.31 0.14
N HIS A 37 -10.42 -1.43 0.02
CA HIS A 37 -10.33 -0.48 -1.09
C HIS A 37 -10.26 -1.17 -2.47
N ILE A 38 -9.40 -2.19 -2.61
CA ILE A 38 -9.32 -2.96 -3.87
C ILE A 38 -10.66 -3.64 -4.18
N SER A 39 -11.34 -4.20 -3.17
CA SER A 39 -12.59 -4.93 -3.36
C SER A 39 -13.78 -4.04 -3.75
N GLU A 40 -13.75 -2.76 -3.34
CA GLU A 40 -14.80 -1.77 -3.59
C GLU A 40 -14.57 -0.99 -4.88
N GLN A 41 -13.32 -0.62 -5.17
CA GLN A 41 -12.97 0.34 -6.23
C GLN A 41 -12.16 -0.29 -7.37
N GLY A 42 -11.61 -1.49 -7.16
CA GLY A 42 -10.70 -2.15 -8.08
C GLY A 42 -9.24 -1.74 -7.87
N LEU A 43 -8.32 -2.66 -8.22
CA LEU A 43 -6.88 -2.49 -8.03
C LEU A 43 -6.32 -1.29 -8.82
N GLU A 44 -6.77 -1.09 -10.05
CA GLU A 44 -6.31 0.03 -10.88
C GLU A 44 -6.69 1.39 -10.28
N HIS A 45 -7.92 1.53 -9.81
CA HIS A 45 -8.37 2.77 -9.19
C HIS A 45 -7.58 3.06 -7.91
N TYR A 46 -7.38 2.04 -7.08
CA TYR A 46 -6.58 2.15 -5.88
C TYR A 46 -5.13 2.56 -6.18
N ALA A 47 -4.49 1.95 -7.18
CA ALA A 47 -3.14 2.31 -7.59
C ALA A 47 -3.04 3.75 -8.10
N LYS A 48 -4.01 4.23 -8.89
CA LYS A 48 -4.05 5.62 -9.36
C LYS A 48 -4.22 6.60 -8.20
N TRP A 49 -5.08 6.26 -7.23
CA TRP A 49 -5.27 7.06 -6.03
C TRP A 49 -3.97 7.17 -5.22
N LEU A 50 -3.26 6.06 -5.02
CA LEU A 50 -1.95 6.04 -4.38
C LEU A 50 -0.96 6.96 -5.09
N LEU A 51 -0.84 6.87 -6.41
CA LEU A 51 0.08 7.71 -7.19
C LEU A 51 -0.26 9.20 -7.10
N GLN A 52 -1.55 9.56 -7.08
CA GLN A 52 -1.96 10.96 -6.89
C GLN A 52 -1.55 11.46 -5.50
N LEU A 53 -1.76 10.65 -4.47
CA LEU A 53 -1.40 11.01 -3.10
C LEU A 53 0.10 11.25 -2.94
N GLU A 54 0.94 10.47 -3.63
CA GLU A 54 2.40 10.69 -3.66
C GLU A 54 2.79 11.99 -4.35
N GLN A 55 2.09 12.35 -5.42
CA GLN A 55 2.34 13.60 -6.12
C GLN A 55 1.93 14.80 -5.26
N ASP A 56 0.82 14.68 -4.54
CA ASP A 56 0.29 15.73 -3.66
C ASP A 56 1.15 15.92 -2.40
N ASP A 57 1.88 14.88 -1.96
CA ASP A 57 2.80 14.90 -0.81
C ASP A 57 4.22 14.50 -1.23
N ALA A 58 4.76 15.11 -2.29
CA ALA A 58 6.07 14.77 -2.85
C ALA A 58 7.22 14.87 -1.83
N GLU A 59 7.11 15.79 -0.87
CA GLU A 59 8.08 15.99 0.21
C GLU A 59 7.87 15.03 1.40
N CYS A 60 6.88 14.14 1.32
CA CYS A 60 6.54 13.12 2.33
C CYS A 60 6.31 13.72 3.73
N ILE A 61 5.68 14.90 3.80
CA ILE A 61 5.44 15.61 5.05
C ILE A 61 4.22 14.99 5.77
N ARG A 62 3.17 14.65 5.01
CA ARG A 62 1.94 14.06 5.56
C ARG A 62 2.08 12.56 5.77
N TYR A 63 2.74 11.86 4.84
CA TYR A 63 2.96 10.42 4.85
C TYR A 63 4.46 10.07 4.75
N PRO A 64 5.25 10.18 5.84
CA PRO A 64 6.71 10.03 5.80
C PRO A 64 7.24 8.66 5.32
N ARG A 65 6.37 7.65 5.26
CA ARG A 65 6.68 6.27 4.86
C ARG A 65 6.18 5.91 3.47
N PHE A 66 5.57 6.84 2.75
CA PHE A 66 4.95 6.61 1.45
C PHE A 66 5.62 7.50 0.40
N LYS A 67 6.61 6.94 -0.30
CA LYS A 67 7.53 7.73 -1.14
C LYS A 67 7.30 7.45 -2.62
N ILE A 68 7.48 8.48 -3.44
CA ILE A 68 7.49 8.37 -4.92
C ILE A 68 8.44 7.27 -5.42
N SER A 69 9.57 7.06 -4.74
CA SER A 69 10.57 6.04 -5.11
C SER A 69 10.15 4.60 -4.83
N ASP A 70 9.06 4.38 -4.09
CA ASP A 70 8.65 3.03 -3.68
C ASP A 70 7.98 2.29 -4.83
N ASP A 71 8.49 1.09 -5.13
CA ASP A 71 7.89 0.19 -6.11
C ASP A 71 6.50 -0.30 -5.64
N LYS A 72 5.52 -0.26 -6.55
CA LYS A 72 4.13 -0.67 -6.30
C LYS A 72 3.76 -1.79 -7.24
N SER A 73 3.70 -3.01 -6.72
CA SER A 73 3.29 -4.20 -7.47
C SER A 73 2.31 -5.01 -6.64
N GLY A 74 1.28 -5.53 -7.29
CA GLY A 74 0.25 -6.33 -6.63
C GLY A 74 -0.57 -7.16 -7.62
N ILE A 75 -0.93 -8.37 -7.21
CA ILE A 75 -1.87 -9.24 -7.94
C ILE A 75 -3.11 -9.46 -7.06
N TYR A 76 -4.30 -9.16 -7.59
CA TYR A 76 -5.58 -9.40 -6.93
C TYR A 76 -6.42 -10.39 -7.73
N ILE A 77 -6.72 -11.53 -7.12
CA ILE A 77 -7.56 -12.58 -7.70
C ILE A 77 -8.82 -12.70 -6.85
N ARG A 78 -9.99 -12.58 -7.48
CA ARG A 78 -11.30 -12.85 -6.88
C ARG A 78 -11.84 -14.14 -7.49
N LEU A 79 -12.23 -15.09 -6.64
CA LEU A 79 -12.85 -16.37 -7.01
C LEU A 79 -14.37 -16.26 -6.99
#